data_AF-A0A077Q3P0-F1
#
_entry.id   AF-A0A077Q3P0-F1
#
_cell.length_a   1.000
_cell.length_b   1.000
_cell.length_c   1.000
_cell.angle_alpha   90.00
_cell.angle_beta   90.00
_cell.angle_gamma   90.00
#
_symmetry.space_group_name_H-M   'P 1'
#
loop_
_entity.id
_entity.type
_entity.pdbx_description
1 polymer ?
#
loop_
_entity_poly.entity_id
_entity_poly.type
_entity_poly.pdbx_seq_one_letter_code
_entity_poly.pdbx_strand_id
1 'polypeptide(L)'
;MGNILTDIDLCEALSYVFVDNEVDYEYIASVTKHFPLEHVEMAFFEWVAPICYTNGLTPVPPVWTFFDREQLWEDVQELRRKQITGGKIEKIKENIRRCFLRKYLEKDWQRLKKKLTDDIFWR
;
A
#
# COMPACT_ATOMS: atom_id res chain seq x y z
N MET A 1 -8.14 -1.84 -26.44
CA MET A 1 -7.77 -2.95 -25.54
C MET A 1 -7.44 -2.33 -24.20
N GLY A 2 -8.31 -2.47 -23.20
CA GLY A 2 -7.99 -1.97 -21.86
C GLY A 2 -6.77 -2.73 -21.35
N ASN A 3 -5.73 -2.02 -20.94
CA ASN A 3 -4.57 -2.65 -20.32
C ASN A 3 -5.07 -3.34 -19.05
N ILE A 4 -4.79 -4.63 -18.90
CA ILE A 4 -5.13 -5.37 -17.68
C ILE A 4 -4.20 -4.84 -16.59
N LEU A 5 -4.76 -4.18 -15.59
CA LEU A 5 -4.00 -3.74 -14.42
C LEU A 5 -3.52 -4.96 -13.63
N THR A 6 -2.31 -4.85 -13.12
CA THR A 6 -1.58 -5.92 -12.42
C THR A 6 -1.22 -5.49 -11.00
N ASP A 7 -0.73 -6.42 -10.18
CA ASP A 7 -0.34 -6.13 -8.80
C ASP A 7 0.76 -5.06 -8.69
N ILE A 8 1.62 -4.90 -9.70
CA ILE A 8 2.61 -3.81 -9.71
C ILE A 8 1.94 -2.43 -9.86
N ASP A 9 0.89 -2.32 -10.69
CA ASP A 9 0.10 -1.08 -10.84
C ASP A 9 -0.66 -0.76 -9.53
N LEU A 10 -1.18 -1.80 -8.86
CA LEU A 10 -1.81 -1.67 -7.56
C LEU A 10 -0.81 -1.18 -6.50
N CYS A 11 0.39 -1.77 -6.45
CA CYS A 11 1.42 -1.39 -5.48
C CYS A 11 1.89 0.05 -5.70
N GLU A 12 2.17 0.43 -6.96
CA GLU A 12 2.54 1.79 -7.34
C GLU A 12 1.48 2.80 -6.89
N ALA A 13 0.21 2.58 -7.24
CA ALA A 13 -0.88 3.47 -6.86
C ALA A 13 -0.99 3.63 -5.33
N LEU A 14 -0.93 2.53 -4.58
CA LEU A 14 -1.00 2.56 -3.11
C LEU A 14 0.21 3.24 -2.46
N SER A 15 1.39 3.23 -3.11
CA SER A 15 2.61 3.87 -2.60
C SER A 15 2.48 5.39 -2.50
N TYR A 16 1.62 6.01 -3.32
CA TYR A 16 1.35 7.45 -3.28
C TYR A 16 0.65 7.91 -1.99
N VAL A 17 0.20 7.01 -1.11
CA VAL A 17 -0.20 7.40 0.25
C VAL A 17 1.00 7.84 1.11
N PHE A 18 2.21 7.45 0.73
CA PHE A 18 3.43 7.60 1.53
C PHE A 18 4.43 8.62 0.96
N VAL A 19 4.07 9.34 -0.11
CA VAL A 19 4.89 10.43 -0.64
C VAL A 19 4.72 11.68 0.23
N ASP A 20 5.73 12.54 0.26
CA ASP A 20 5.76 13.76 1.09
C ASP A 20 5.00 14.93 0.42
N ASN A 21 3.73 14.68 0.07
CA ASN A 21 2.81 15.63 -0.58
C ASN A 21 1.36 15.38 -0.11
N GLU A 22 0.43 16.25 -0.51
CA GLU A 22 -1.00 15.96 -0.33
C GLU A 22 -1.37 14.67 -1.09
N VAL A 23 -2.04 13.75 -0.40
CA VAL A 23 -2.41 12.45 -0.96
C VAL A 23 -3.58 12.62 -1.94
N ASP A 24 -3.33 12.32 -3.21
CA ASP A 24 -4.36 12.28 -4.25
C ASP A 24 -5.16 10.97 -4.20
N TYR A 25 -6.12 10.89 -3.27
CA TYR A 25 -6.98 9.71 -3.16
C TYR A 25 -7.86 9.47 -4.40
N GLU A 26 -8.11 10.47 -5.25
CA GLU A 26 -8.89 10.30 -6.47
C GLU A 26 -8.09 9.51 -7.51
N TYR A 27 -6.82 9.89 -7.71
CA TYR A 27 -5.91 9.12 -8.56
C TYR A 27 -5.74 7.69 -8.05
N ILE A 28 -5.47 7.52 -6.75
CA ILE A 28 -5.29 6.18 -6.15
C ILE A 28 -6.56 5.33 -6.32
N ALA A 29 -7.75 5.90 -6.07
CA ALA A 29 -9.02 5.21 -6.27
C ALA A 29 -9.26 4.85 -7.74
N SER A 30 -8.84 5.70 -8.68
CA SER A 30 -9.00 5.46 -10.12
C SER A 30 -8.32 4.18 -10.60
N VAL A 31 -7.20 3.77 -9.97
CA VAL A 31 -6.49 2.52 -10.25
C VAL A 31 -7.04 1.38 -9.39
N THR A 32 -7.14 1.59 -8.08
CA THR A 32 -7.46 0.53 -7.11
C THR A 32 -8.90 0.00 -7.25
N LYS A 33 -9.85 0.76 -7.80
CA LYS A 33 -11.23 0.33 -8.07
C LYS A 33 -11.37 -0.81 -9.09
N HIS A 34 -10.30 -1.16 -9.78
CA HIS A 34 -10.24 -2.28 -10.70
C HIS A 34 -9.88 -3.60 -10.01
N PHE A 35 -9.60 -3.58 -8.71
CA PHE A 35 -9.28 -4.74 -7.88
C PHE A 35 -10.37 -4.97 -6.83
N PRO A 36 -10.56 -6.22 -6.34
CA PRO A 36 -11.42 -6.47 -5.20
C PRO A 36 -10.98 -5.68 -3.98
N LEU A 37 -11.93 -5.08 -3.24
CA LEU A 37 -11.63 -4.24 -2.07
C LEU A 37 -10.76 -4.96 -1.02
N GLU A 38 -11.02 -6.26 -0.81
CA GLU A 38 -10.23 -7.11 0.09
C GLU A 38 -8.78 -7.27 -0.35
N HIS A 39 -8.54 -7.34 -1.67
CA HIS A 39 -7.20 -7.44 -2.25
C HIS A 39 -6.45 -6.11 -2.11
N VAL A 40 -7.15 -4.99 -2.33
CA VAL A 40 -6.60 -3.64 -2.11
C VAL A 40 -6.21 -3.45 -0.64
N GLU A 41 -7.07 -3.84 0.31
CA GLU A 41 -6.79 -3.74 1.74
C GLU A 41 -5.56 -4.57 2.14
N MET A 42 -5.51 -5.82 1.66
CA MET A 42 -4.39 -6.72 1.92
C MET A 42 -3.09 -6.17 1.33
N ALA A 43 -3.08 -5.74 0.06
CA ALA A 43 -1.91 -5.16 -0.58
C ALA A 43 -1.44 -3.88 0.14
N PHE A 44 -2.37 -3.01 0.55
CA PHE A 44 -2.05 -1.79 1.29
C PHE A 44 -1.32 -2.09 2.60
N PHE A 45 -1.89 -2.96 3.46
CA PHE A 45 -1.33 -3.19 4.79
C PHE A 45 -0.19 -4.21 4.84
N GLU A 46 -0.15 -5.16 3.91
CA GLU A 46 0.76 -6.30 3.99
C GLU A 46 1.87 -6.29 2.95
N TRP A 47 1.73 -5.54 1.86
CA TRP A 47 2.76 -5.40 0.83
C TRP A 47 3.39 -4.01 0.85
N VAL A 48 2.59 -2.96 0.67
CA VAL A 48 3.09 -1.59 0.44
C VAL A 48 3.45 -0.89 1.75
N ALA A 49 2.54 -0.84 2.72
CA ALA A 49 2.78 -0.15 3.99
C ALA A 49 4.06 -0.61 4.70
N PRO A 50 4.39 -1.92 4.79
CA PRO A 50 5.61 -2.37 5.44
C PRO A 50 6.92 -1.89 4.81
N ILE A 51 6.87 -1.50 3.53
CA ILE A 51 8.01 -0.98 2.76
C ILE A 51 8.04 0.55 2.87
N CYS A 52 6.89 1.21 2.64
CA CYS A 52 6.82 2.65 2.47
C CYS A 52 6.67 3.45 3.77
N TYR A 53 6.16 2.87 4.87
CA TYR A 53 5.85 3.63 6.08
C TYR A 53 7.07 4.26 6.77
N THR A 54 8.25 3.69 6.55
CA THR A 54 9.50 4.16 7.16
C THR A 54 9.80 5.60 6.77
N ASN A 55 9.40 6.05 5.57
CA ASN A 55 9.53 7.43 5.13
C ASN A 55 8.93 8.41 6.13
N GLY A 56 7.70 8.16 6.61
CA GLY A 56 7.02 9.02 7.58
C GLY A 56 7.61 8.98 9.00
N LEU A 57 8.54 8.07 9.28
CA LEU A 57 9.20 7.92 10.58
C LEU A 57 10.66 8.41 10.57
N THR A 58 11.19 8.79 9.41
CA THR A 58 12.55 9.32 9.31
C THR A 58 12.60 10.78 9.78
N PRO A 59 13.57 11.17 10.63
CA PRO A 59 13.80 12.57 10.95
C PRO A 59 14.22 13.32 9.68
N VAL A 60 13.27 14.03 9.07
CA VAL A 60 13.33 14.86 7.85
C VAL A 60 14.53 14.59 6.92
N PRO A 61 14.39 13.68 5.94
CA PRO A 61 15.27 13.57 4.77
C PRO A 61 14.57 14.21 3.53
N PRO A 62 15.18 14.25 2.31
CA PRO A 62 14.67 15.06 1.20
C PRO A 62 13.26 14.66 0.75
N VAL A 63 12.51 15.62 0.23
CA VAL A 63 11.13 15.47 -0.28
C VAL A 63 10.98 14.17 -1.06
N TRP A 64 10.15 13.26 -0.54
CA TRP A 64 9.93 11.96 -1.18
C TRP A 64 8.81 12.09 -2.21
N THR A 65 9.19 12.39 -3.45
CA THR A 65 8.22 12.75 -4.50
C THR A 65 7.56 11.53 -5.14
N PHE A 66 8.22 10.37 -5.17
CA PHE A 66 7.68 9.13 -5.72
C PHE A 66 8.48 7.91 -5.22
N PHE A 67 7.93 6.71 -5.45
CA PHE A 67 8.64 5.44 -5.35
C PHE A 67 8.96 4.95 -6.76
N ASP A 68 10.15 4.42 -6.99
CA ASP A 68 10.44 3.73 -8.24
C ASP A 68 9.58 2.46 -8.32
N ARG A 69 8.79 2.36 -9.39
CA ARG A 69 7.78 1.32 -9.58
C ARG A 69 8.38 -0.09 -9.55
N GLU A 70 9.47 -0.29 -10.27
CA GLU A 70 10.09 -1.61 -10.39
C GLU A 70 10.82 -1.98 -9.10
N GLN A 71 11.53 -1.04 -8.48
CA GLN A 71 12.16 -1.26 -7.18
C GLN A 71 11.14 -1.58 -6.09
N LEU A 72 10.03 -0.84 -6.02
CA LEU A 72 8.94 -1.11 -5.07
C LEU A 72 8.41 -2.54 -5.27
N TRP A 73 8.23 -2.95 -6.53
CA TRP A 73 7.74 -4.29 -6.82
C TRP A 73 8.74 -5.37 -6.43
N GLU A 74 10.03 -5.18 -6.70
CA GLU A 74 11.09 -6.10 -6.25
C GLU A 74 11.09 -6.24 -4.71
N ASP A 75 10.96 -5.13 -4.00
CA ASP A 75 10.90 -5.09 -2.53
C ASP A 75 9.66 -5.83 -1.99
N VAL A 76 8.50 -5.65 -2.63
CA VAL A 76 7.26 -6.40 -2.32
C VAL A 76 7.48 -7.90 -2.52
N GLN A 77 8.11 -8.30 -3.61
CA GLN A 77 8.36 -9.70 -3.92
C GLN A 77 9.39 -10.32 -2.96
N GLU A 78 10.40 -9.56 -2.53
CA GLU A 78 11.31 -9.98 -1.46
C GLU A 78 10.61 -10.12 -0.11
N LEU A 79 9.79 -9.14 0.28
CA LEU A 79 9.00 -9.18 1.51
C LEU A 79 8.12 -10.44 1.56
N ARG A 80 7.37 -10.70 0.49
CA ARG A 80 6.50 -11.88 0.38
C ARG A 80 7.28 -13.19 0.47
N ARG A 81 8.44 -13.28 -0.18
CA ARG A 81 9.34 -14.43 -0.05
C ARG A 81 9.77 -14.64 1.40
N LYS A 82 10.18 -13.59 2.11
CA LYS A 82 10.55 -13.65 3.53
C LYS A 82 9.38 -14.06 4.44
N GLN A 83 8.16 -13.61 4.14
CA GLN A 83 6.96 -14.00 4.90
C GLN A 83 6.63 -15.50 4.76
N ILE A 84 6.88 -16.08 3.57
CA ILE A 84 6.67 -17.50 3.30
C ILE A 84 7.75 -18.36 3.98
N THR A 85 9.03 -17.95 3.86
CA THR A 85 10.17 -18.73 4.36
C THR A 85 10.48 -18.46 5.85
N GLY A 86 9.90 -17.42 6.44
CA GLY A 86 10.16 -16.97 7.79
C GLY A 86 9.75 -17.97 8.88
N GLY A 87 10.55 -18.02 9.94
CA GLY A 87 10.27 -18.80 11.14
C GLY A 87 9.16 -18.20 12.00
N LYS A 88 8.93 -18.81 13.17
CA LYS A 88 7.86 -18.38 14.09
C LYS A 88 8.10 -16.97 14.65
N ILE A 89 9.34 -16.60 14.91
CA ILE A 89 9.72 -15.29 15.47
C ILE A 89 9.46 -14.19 14.44
N GLU A 90 9.85 -14.42 13.19
CA GLU A 90 9.58 -13.50 12.08
C GLU A 90 8.07 -13.29 11.93
N LYS A 91 7.27 -14.36 11.94
CA LYS A 91 5.80 -14.25 11.87
C LYS A 91 5.20 -13.45 13.02
N ILE A 92 5.72 -13.57 14.23
CA ILE A 92 5.27 -12.75 15.38
C ILE A 92 5.61 -11.27 15.14
N LYS A 93 6.84 -10.96 14.71
CA LYS A 93 7.24 -9.59 14.37
C LYS A 93 6.37 -9.00 13.27
N GLU A 94 6.09 -9.77 12.22
CA GLU A 94 5.21 -9.38 11.13
C GLU A 94 3.79 -9.08 11.61
N ASN A 95 3.23 -9.91 12.49
CA ASN A 95 1.91 -9.68 13.07
C ASN A 95 1.86 -8.40 13.91
N ILE A 96 2.89 -8.15 14.73
CA ILE A 96 2.98 -6.91 15.53
C ILE A 96 3.06 -5.70 14.60
N ARG A 97 3.91 -5.76 13.57
CA ARG A 97 4.07 -4.69 12.57
C ARG A 97 2.75 -4.45 11.84
N ARG A 98 2.06 -5.50 11.39
CA ARG A 98 0.75 -5.40 10.74
C ARG A 98 -0.28 -4.71 11.65
N CYS A 99 -0.35 -5.09 12.92
CA CYS A 99 -1.25 -4.45 13.88
C CYS A 99 -0.92 -2.95 14.06
N PHE A 100 0.37 -2.62 14.18
CA PHE A 100 0.83 -1.23 14.27
C PHE A 100 0.44 -0.45 13.01
N LEU A 101 0.75 -0.95 11.80
CA LEU A 101 0.46 -0.27 10.53
C LEU A 101 -1.04 -0.08 10.31
N ARG A 102 -1.87 -1.07 10.67
CA ARG A 102 -3.33 -0.94 10.63
C ARG A 102 -3.86 0.19 11.49
N LYS A 103 -3.23 0.44 12.64
CA LYS A 103 -3.58 1.56 13.53
C LYS A 103 -3.00 2.88 13.05
N TYR A 104 -1.74 2.88 12.63
CA TYR A 104 -1.04 4.07 12.16
C TYR A 104 -1.70 4.66 10.92
N LEU A 105 -2.07 3.83 9.94
CA LEU A 105 -2.63 4.23 8.65
C LEU A 105 -4.17 4.14 8.60
N GLU A 106 -4.83 4.00 9.75
CA GLU A 106 -6.28 3.83 9.82
C GLU A 106 -7.01 4.97 9.10
N LYS A 107 -6.55 6.21 9.29
CA LYS A 107 -7.17 7.41 8.67
C LYS A 107 -7.03 7.41 7.15
N ASP A 108 -5.84 7.12 6.64
CA ASP A 108 -5.58 7.05 5.20
C ASP A 108 -6.39 5.93 4.56
N TRP A 109 -6.45 4.77 5.21
CA TRP A 109 -7.27 3.66 4.75
C TRP A 109 -8.76 4.02 4.71
N GLN A 110 -9.30 4.67 5.74
CA GLN A 110 -10.72 5.07 5.72
C GLN A 110 -11.03 6.07 4.61
N ARG A 111 -10.11 7.00 4.30
CA ARG A 111 -10.27 7.97 3.21
C ARG A 111 -10.29 7.26 1.86
N LEU A 112 -9.33 6.37 1.59
CA LEU A 112 -9.29 5.60 0.36
C LEU A 112 -10.50 4.65 0.24
N LYS A 113 -10.83 3.92 1.31
CA LYS A 113 -11.97 3.01 1.35
C LYS A 113 -13.28 3.73 1.04
N LYS A 114 -13.48 4.93 1.60
CA LYS A 114 -14.66 5.75 1.31
C LYS A 114 -14.76 6.06 -0.19
N LYS A 115 -13.67 6.47 -0.84
CA LYS A 115 -13.65 6.72 -2.29
C LYS A 115 -14.01 5.47 -3.10
N LEU A 116 -13.48 4.32 -2.70
CA LEU A 116 -13.78 3.04 -3.36
C LEU A 116 -15.23 2.61 -3.17
N THR A 117 -15.85 2.88 -2.02
CA THR A 117 -17.25 2.53 -1.77
C THR A 117 -18.22 3.51 -2.40
N ASP A 118 -17.90 4.81 -2.44
CA ASP A 118 -18.74 5.84 -3.04
C ASP A 118 -18.87 5.61 -4.57
N ASP A 119 -17.82 5.12 -5.22
CA ASP A 119 -17.82 4.72 -6.64
C ASP A 119 -18.69 3.47 -6.93
N ILE A 120 -18.94 2.61 -5.94
CA ILE A 120 -19.79 1.41 -6.10
C ILE A 120 -21.28 1.79 -6.09
N PHE A 121 -21.67 2.85 -5.38
CA PHE A 121 -23.08 3.28 -5.30
C PHE A 121 -23.59 3.97 -6.57
N TRP A 122 -22.70 4.34 -7.51
CA TRP A 122 -23.06 4.94 -8.80
C TRP A 122 -22.85 4.01 -10.01
N ARG A 123 -22.55 2.73 -9.79
CA ARG A 123 -22.48 1.69 -10.84
C ARG A 123 -23.76 0.87 -10.94
#